data_AF-A0A4Z0PTY8-F1
#
_entry.id   AF-A0A4Z0PTY8-F1
#
_cell.length_a   1.000
_cell.length_b   1.000
_cell.length_c   1.000
_cell.angle_alpha   90.00
_cell.angle_beta   90.00
_cell.angle_gamma   90.00
#
_symmetry.space_group_name_H-M   'P 1'
#
loop_
_entity.id
_entity.type
_entity.pdbx_description
1 polymer ?
#
loop_
_entity_poly.entity_id
_entity_poly.type
_entity_poly.pdbx_seq_one_letter_code
_entity_poly.pdbx_strand_id
1 'polypeptide(L)'
;MQKTLLVFFLVLASWLQAAAQYRTPGTGVRWTLTQLQAAAGSYVTSVGGAVQINDTIRLSARDTLEIRTNATIRMASLALLYVDGVLLINPRDSVKITAVNPAAPFHSISFSSTSTGSELRKTVIEYGGGIKTVDMSLLLDSCVVRYQVAAIGNRATNSGAINISGGESRITNCRIYGNARSGILSPSNRPTTVIIRNNVLVANSIENGNWPQINLGVGGATPTLIQGNLVVGRYPMAGGISVSNLLGASALTQVQIRRNIVRSNRYGIAIVGSNINSYITQNVVTDNNINPNALTGGSGLNFNGTQTQTGVVSRNIVRGNLYGVTMQRSAANTPAPRISFGNLSSADSTDVGRNVLAGNGNTGQVYDFYNNTPESFSAQNNNWEAFSVSEIEAHIFHKPDNAALGSVTYSPFLGMILAARPAQPVLQAVLYPNPATTSLTVELGNSQAPVELRVLDLTGREVAKYQSKPVNGRLVCAIQSLPNGLYTYRLTQESATATGKFVVAK
;
A
#
# COMPACT_ATOMS: atom_id res chain seq x y z
N MET A 1 53.95 -54.59 -15.78
CA MET A 1 52.65 -53.89 -15.56
C MET A 1 52.58 -53.05 -14.28
N GLN A 2 53.50 -53.13 -13.32
CA GLN A 2 53.42 -52.34 -12.08
C GLN A 2 54.05 -50.93 -12.12
N LYS A 3 54.91 -50.62 -13.10
CA LYS A 3 55.52 -49.27 -13.22
C LYS A 3 54.70 -48.27 -14.05
N THR A 4 53.77 -48.75 -14.88
CA THR A 4 52.94 -47.90 -15.75
C THR A 4 51.66 -47.39 -15.07
N LEU A 5 51.21 -48.03 -13.97
CA LEU A 5 50.06 -47.57 -13.20
C LEU A 5 50.38 -46.39 -12.26
N LEU A 6 51.63 -46.26 -11.81
CA LEU A 6 52.02 -45.19 -10.88
C LEU A 6 52.09 -43.81 -11.56
N VAL A 7 52.42 -43.78 -12.86
CA VAL A 7 52.48 -42.54 -13.65
C VAL A 7 51.09 -42.01 -14.00
N PHE A 8 50.10 -42.89 -14.17
CA PHE A 8 48.71 -42.48 -14.44
C PHE A 8 48.02 -41.90 -13.20
N PHE A 9 48.39 -42.35 -12.00
CA PHE A 9 47.85 -41.81 -10.73
C PHE A 9 48.46 -40.45 -10.34
N LEU A 10 49.71 -40.17 -10.73
CA LEU A 10 50.36 -38.88 -10.49
C LEU A 10 49.93 -37.78 -11.48
N VAL A 11 49.48 -38.14 -12.69
CA VAL A 11 48.97 -37.16 -13.67
C VAL A 11 47.50 -36.80 -13.40
N LEU A 12 46.68 -37.72 -12.86
CA LEU A 12 45.31 -37.41 -12.41
C LEU A 12 45.23 -36.59 -11.11
N ALA A 13 46.29 -36.59 -10.29
CA ALA A 13 46.37 -35.77 -9.07
C ALA A 13 46.67 -34.27 -9.34
N SER A 14 47.00 -33.89 -10.58
CA SER A 14 47.26 -32.49 -10.97
C SER A 14 46.08 -31.81 -11.70
N TRP A 15 44.92 -32.49 -11.81
CA TRP A 15 43.70 -31.97 -12.40
C TRP A 15 42.54 -31.83 -11.40
N LEU A 16 42.89 -31.46 -10.16
CA LEU A 16 41.98 -30.77 -9.25
C LEU A 16 42.54 -29.36 -9.01
N GLN A 17 42.55 -28.54 -10.07
CA GLN A 17 42.37 -27.11 -9.83
C GLN A 17 40.95 -26.93 -9.32
N ALA A 18 40.78 -27.16 -8.01
CA ALA A 18 39.65 -26.63 -7.27
C ALA A 18 39.59 -25.14 -7.62
N ALA A 19 38.42 -24.68 -8.10
CA ALA A 19 38.17 -23.27 -8.29
C ALA A 19 38.66 -22.51 -7.05
N ALA A 20 39.52 -21.52 -7.26
CA ALA A 20 40.18 -20.79 -6.18
C ALA A 20 39.13 -20.19 -5.24
N GLN A 21 38.93 -20.84 -4.09
CA GLN A 21 38.04 -20.38 -3.04
C GLN A 21 38.73 -20.67 -1.71
N TYR A 22 38.81 -19.68 -0.82
CA TYR A 22 39.25 -19.94 0.54
C TYR A 22 38.10 -20.50 1.35
N ARG A 23 38.36 -21.53 2.15
CA ARG A 23 37.38 -22.09 3.08
C ARG A 23 37.97 -22.07 4.48
N THR A 24 37.22 -21.59 5.46
CA THR A 24 37.64 -21.67 6.86
C THR A 24 37.68 -23.15 7.32
N PRO A 25 38.53 -23.52 8.29
CA PRO A 25 38.78 -24.92 8.64
C PRO A 25 37.56 -25.74 9.08
N GLY A 26 36.50 -25.10 9.59
CA GLY A 26 35.32 -25.78 10.13
C GLY A 26 35.61 -26.46 11.47
N THR A 27 36.55 -25.92 12.24
CA THR A 27 36.99 -26.46 13.53
C THR A 27 36.26 -25.87 14.73
N GLY A 28 35.29 -24.99 14.52
CA GLY A 28 34.57 -24.34 15.63
C GLY A 28 35.10 -22.95 15.97
N VAL A 29 35.96 -22.39 15.13
CA VAL A 29 36.67 -21.14 15.45
C VAL A 29 35.73 -19.95 15.27
N ARG A 30 35.78 -19.02 16.23
CA ARG A 30 35.14 -17.72 16.16
C ARG A 30 36.15 -16.69 15.65
N TRP A 31 36.11 -16.45 14.35
CA TRP A 31 36.99 -15.54 13.62
C TRP A 31 36.59 -14.08 13.83
N THR A 32 37.58 -13.24 14.12
CA THR A 32 37.54 -11.81 13.82
C THR A 32 37.98 -11.56 12.38
N LEU A 33 37.74 -10.36 11.84
CA LEU A 33 38.26 -9.98 10.51
C LEU A 33 39.79 -10.11 10.42
N THR A 34 40.52 -9.70 11.47
CA THR A 34 41.99 -9.79 11.50
C THR A 34 42.47 -11.24 11.49
N GLN A 35 41.82 -12.12 12.26
CA GLN A 35 42.16 -13.55 12.25
C GLN A 35 41.85 -14.19 10.91
N LEU A 36 40.71 -13.85 10.30
CA LEU A 36 40.35 -14.34 8.98
C LEU A 36 41.37 -13.88 7.93
N GLN A 37 41.80 -12.62 7.99
CA GLN A 37 42.84 -12.08 7.11
C GLN A 37 44.16 -12.84 7.24
N ALA A 38 44.60 -13.10 8.48
CA ALA A 38 45.83 -13.86 8.73
C ALA A 38 45.75 -15.30 8.21
N ALA A 39 44.58 -15.94 8.32
CA ALA A 39 44.40 -17.34 7.90
C ALA A 39 44.09 -17.51 6.41
N ALA A 40 43.50 -16.51 5.76
CA ALA A 40 43.06 -16.58 4.37
C ALA A 40 44.14 -16.15 3.36
N GLY A 41 45.26 -15.59 3.81
CA GLY A 41 46.37 -15.21 2.92
C GLY A 41 45.93 -14.23 1.83
N SER A 42 46.25 -14.53 0.56
CA SER A 42 45.92 -13.64 -0.56
C SER A 42 44.42 -13.47 -0.82
N TYR A 43 43.55 -14.32 -0.26
CA TYR A 43 42.10 -14.21 -0.44
C TYR A 43 41.48 -13.07 0.37
N VAL A 44 42.08 -12.71 1.51
CA VAL A 44 41.63 -11.61 2.36
C VAL A 44 42.84 -10.77 2.74
N THR A 45 42.89 -9.54 2.25
CA THR A 45 44.03 -8.62 2.41
C THR A 45 43.59 -7.30 3.03
N SER A 46 44.54 -6.44 3.40
CA SER A 46 44.25 -5.07 3.85
C SER A 46 44.74 -4.08 2.80
N VAL A 47 43.85 -3.20 2.33
CA VAL A 47 44.16 -2.18 1.32
C VAL A 47 43.57 -0.84 1.76
N GLY A 48 44.44 0.12 2.06
CA GLY A 48 44.04 1.48 2.46
C GLY A 48 43.15 1.51 3.71
N GLY A 49 43.45 0.69 4.72
CA GLY A 49 42.70 0.61 5.97
C GLY A 49 41.36 -0.14 5.89
N ALA A 50 41.03 -0.73 4.74
CA ALA A 50 39.86 -1.58 4.55
C ALA A 50 40.29 -3.05 4.36
N VAL A 51 39.43 -3.98 4.78
CA VAL A 51 39.59 -5.40 4.45
C VAL A 51 39.14 -5.60 3.01
N GLN A 52 39.94 -6.27 2.20
CA GLN A 52 39.60 -6.61 0.82
C GLN A 52 39.52 -8.13 0.66
N ILE A 53 38.36 -8.61 0.22
CA ILE A 53 38.12 -10.00 -0.17
C ILE A 53 38.35 -10.10 -1.68
N ASN A 54 39.41 -10.81 -2.07
CA ASN A 54 39.91 -10.85 -3.46
C ASN A 54 39.25 -11.94 -4.31
N ASP A 55 38.67 -12.96 -3.70
CA ASP A 55 37.93 -14.03 -4.39
C ASP A 55 36.90 -14.64 -3.43
N THR A 56 36.18 -15.67 -3.88
CA THR A 56 35.17 -16.38 -3.11
C THR A 56 35.75 -16.93 -1.80
N ILE A 57 35.05 -16.63 -0.70
CA ILE A 57 35.34 -17.20 0.62
C ILE A 57 34.13 -17.97 1.15
N ARG A 58 34.39 -19.12 1.76
CA ARG A 58 33.38 -19.99 2.36
C ARG A 58 33.62 -20.14 3.86
N LEU A 59 32.73 -19.56 4.67
CA LEU A 59 32.70 -19.77 6.11
C LEU A 59 32.07 -21.16 6.38
N SER A 60 32.88 -22.10 6.85
CA SER A 60 32.46 -23.49 7.11
C SER A 60 31.45 -23.60 8.25
N ALA A 61 30.61 -24.65 8.21
CA ALA A 61 29.42 -24.83 9.06
C ALA A 61 29.62 -24.73 10.58
N ARG A 62 30.82 -25.03 11.08
CA ARG A 62 31.13 -24.96 12.52
C ARG A 62 31.77 -23.64 12.93
N ASP A 63 32.23 -22.84 11.97
CA ASP A 63 32.94 -21.60 12.27
C ASP A 63 31.98 -20.41 12.36
N THR A 64 32.39 -19.39 13.10
CA THR A 64 31.68 -18.12 13.19
C THR A 64 32.59 -17.00 12.70
N LEU A 65 32.11 -16.10 11.85
CA LEU A 65 32.77 -14.81 11.60
C LEU A 65 32.03 -13.74 12.38
N GLU A 66 32.74 -13.10 13.31
CA GLU A 66 32.21 -12.07 14.19
C GLU A 66 32.90 -10.72 13.96
N ILE A 67 32.09 -9.68 13.74
CA ILE A 67 32.52 -8.31 13.47
C ILE A 67 31.83 -7.36 14.45
N ARG A 68 32.58 -6.92 15.47
CA ARG A 68 32.11 -6.02 16.54
C ARG A 68 32.63 -4.59 16.43
N THR A 69 33.54 -4.33 15.51
CA THR A 69 34.14 -3.01 15.26
C THR A 69 33.67 -2.47 13.91
N ASN A 70 33.75 -1.15 13.76
CA ASN A 70 33.48 -0.52 12.48
C ASN A 70 34.49 -1.01 11.44
N ALA A 71 34.02 -1.38 10.26
CA ALA A 71 34.89 -1.89 9.20
C ALA A 71 34.32 -1.56 7.81
N THR A 72 35.22 -1.43 6.84
CA THR A 72 34.86 -1.50 5.42
C THR A 72 35.45 -2.77 4.83
N ILE A 73 34.60 -3.56 4.20
CA ILE A 73 34.92 -4.79 3.48
C ILE A 73 34.68 -4.52 1.99
N ARG A 74 35.75 -4.56 1.20
CA ARG A 74 35.71 -4.41 -0.25
C ARG A 74 35.79 -5.78 -0.90
N MET A 75 34.78 -6.12 -1.69
CA MET A 75 34.67 -7.39 -2.39
C MET A 75 35.13 -7.21 -3.84
N ALA A 76 36.05 -8.04 -4.32
CA ALA A 76 36.42 -8.07 -5.72
C ALA A 76 35.24 -8.47 -6.62
N SER A 77 35.36 -8.21 -7.92
CA SER A 77 34.32 -8.60 -8.88
C SER A 77 34.09 -10.10 -8.82
N LEU A 78 32.83 -10.52 -8.90
CA LEU A 78 32.39 -11.93 -8.82
C LEU A 78 32.70 -12.66 -7.49
N ALA A 79 33.40 -12.03 -6.54
CA ALA A 79 33.65 -12.64 -5.24
C ALA A 79 32.34 -12.93 -4.51
N LEU A 80 32.24 -14.12 -3.92
CA LEU A 80 31.09 -14.59 -3.16
C LEU A 80 31.49 -14.80 -1.69
N LEU A 81 30.72 -14.23 -0.77
CA LEU A 81 30.76 -14.64 0.63
C LEU A 81 29.72 -15.73 0.84
N TYR A 82 30.17 -16.98 0.92
CA TYR A 82 29.32 -18.14 1.16
C TYR A 82 29.37 -18.53 2.64
N VAL A 83 28.23 -18.58 3.31
CA VAL A 83 28.12 -18.76 4.76
C VAL A 83 27.40 -20.08 5.04
N ASP A 84 28.15 -21.11 5.41
CA ASP A 84 27.58 -22.31 6.04
C ASP A 84 27.56 -22.19 7.56
N GLY A 85 28.54 -21.51 8.14
CA GLY A 85 28.65 -21.26 9.57
C GLY A 85 27.80 -20.07 10.00
N VAL A 86 28.27 -19.31 10.99
CA VAL A 86 27.50 -18.17 11.53
C VAL A 86 28.18 -16.84 11.21
N LEU A 87 27.46 -15.90 10.59
CA LEU A 87 27.94 -14.53 10.41
C LEU A 87 27.25 -13.61 11.41
N LEU A 88 28.04 -13.00 12.31
CA LEU A 88 27.59 -12.06 13.32
C LEU A 88 28.20 -10.69 13.08
N ILE A 89 27.38 -9.71 12.74
CA ILE A 89 27.82 -8.32 12.56
C ILE A 89 27.02 -7.43 13.50
N ASN A 90 27.71 -6.77 14.44
CA ASN A 90 27.10 -5.80 15.35
C ASN A 90 28.14 -4.78 15.84
N PRO A 91 28.52 -3.82 14.98
CA PRO A 91 29.47 -2.77 15.31
C PRO A 91 28.83 -1.67 16.17
N ARG A 92 29.69 -0.77 16.69
CA ARG A 92 29.21 0.44 17.37
C ARG A 92 28.42 1.33 16.42
N ASP A 93 28.99 1.64 15.25
CA ASP A 93 28.37 2.48 14.22
C ASP A 93 27.95 1.67 13.00
N SER A 94 28.88 1.22 12.16
CA SER A 94 28.52 0.47 10.95
C SER A 94 29.64 -0.42 10.40
N VAL A 95 29.23 -1.47 9.68
CA VAL A 95 30.09 -2.25 8.78
C VAL A 95 29.59 -2.04 7.37
N LYS A 96 30.49 -1.67 6.46
CA LYS A 96 30.16 -1.48 5.04
C LYS A 96 30.75 -2.63 4.23
N ILE A 97 29.90 -3.36 3.51
CA ILE A 97 30.27 -4.37 2.52
C ILE A 97 29.95 -3.80 1.13
N THR A 98 30.97 -3.63 0.29
CA THR A 98 30.86 -2.95 -1.00
C THR A 98 31.78 -3.57 -2.04
N ALA A 99 31.56 -3.34 -3.33
CA ALA A 99 32.52 -3.73 -4.36
C ALA A 99 33.80 -2.89 -4.30
N VAL A 100 34.92 -3.48 -4.70
CA VAL A 100 36.16 -2.74 -4.98
C VAL A 100 35.94 -1.69 -6.07
N ASN A 101 35.22 -2.07 -7.13
CA ASN A 101 34.78 -1.20 -8.21
C ASN A 101 33.26 -1.33 -8.39
N PRO A 102 32.46 -0.27 -8.17
CA PRO A 102 31.01 -0.31 -8.38
C PRO A 102 30.56 -0.74 -9.78
N ALA A 103 31.39 -0.53 -10.81
CA ALA A 103 31.12 -0.98 -12.19
C ALA A 103 31.43 -2.48 -12.40
N ALA A 104 32.09 -3.12 -11.45
CA ALA A 104 32.37 -4.56 -11.45
C ALA A 104 31.93 -5.20 -10.11
N PRO A 105 30.60 -5.39 -9.90
CA PRO A 105 30.03 -5.85 -8.64
C PRO A 105 30.56 -7.20 -8.16
N PHE A 106 30.47 -7.44 -6.85
CA PHE A 106 30.67 -8.77 -6.26
C PHE A 106 29.40 -9.61 -6.39
N HIS A 107 29.54 -10.94 -6.29
CA HIS A 107 28.42 -11.84 -6.59
C HIS A 107 27.26 -11.71 -5.60
N SER A 108 27.45 -12.12 -4.35
CA SER A 108 26.40 -12.02 -3.31
C SER A 108 26.98 -12.35 -1.94
N ILE A 109 26.15 -12.21 -0.92
CA ILE A 109 26.31 -12.89 0.37
C ILE A 109 25.26 -13.99 0.42
N SER A 110 25.69 -15.24 0.44
CA SER A 110 24.80 -16.41 0.36
C SER A 110 24.89 -17.23 1.64
N PHE A 111 23.75 -17.45 2.27
CA PHE A 111 23.63 -18.26 3.48
C PHE A 111 22.95 -19.59 3.16
N SER A 112 23.56 -20.68 3.58
CA SER A 112 23.01 -22.03 3.42
C SER A 112 22.11 -22.41 4.60
N SER A 113 21.47 -23.59 4.50
CA SER A 113 20.57 -24.11 5.53
C SER A 113 21.26 -24.38 6.86
N THR A 114 22.59 -24.53 6.88
CA THR A 114 23.35 -24.74 8.11
C THR A 114 23.73 -23.43 8.82
N SER A 115 23.46 -22.27 8.20
CA SER A 115 23.86 -20.96 8.73
C SER A 115 22.93 -20.43 9.84
N THR A 116 22.56 -21.32 10.75
CA THR A 116 21.60 -21.04 11.81
C THR A 116 22.19 -20.02 12.79
N GLY A 117 21.43 -18.97 13.11
CA GLY A 117 21.85 -17.93 14.05
C GLY A 117 22.65 -16.77 13.45
N SER A 118 22.76 -16.67 12.12
CA SER A 118 23.36 -15.50 11.48
C SER A 118 22.54 -14.22 11.72
N GLU A 119 23.23 -13.15 12.14
CA GLU A 119 22.64 -11.85 12.43
C GLU A 119 23.50 -10.71 11.88
N LEU A 120 22.90 -9.83 11.10
CA LEU A 120 23.53 -8.60 10.63
C LEU A 120 22.79 -7.40 11.20
N ARG A 121 23.54 -6.57 11.92
CA ARG A 121 23.07 -5.32 12.50
C ARG A 121 23.93 -4.17 12.04
N LYS A 122 23.30 -3.05 11.68
CA LYS A 122 24.00 -1.82 11.26
C LYS A 122 24.98 -2.06 10.11
N THR A 123 24.60 -2.93 9.18
CA THR A 123 25.41 -3.27 8.02
C THR A 123 24.91 -2.53 6.79
N VAL A 124 25.83 -1.92 6.03
CA VAL A 124 25.56 -1.35 4.71
C VAL A 124 26.05 -2.34 3.65
N ILE A 125 25.18 -2.76 2.74
CA ILE A 125 25.51 -3.66 1.64
C ILE A 125 25.16 -2.97 0.32
N GLU A 126 26.15 -2.78 -0.55
CA GLU A 126 26.00 -2.06 -1.82
C GLU A 126 26.88 -2.59 -2.96
N TYR A 127 26.45 -2.41 -4.20
CA TYR A 127 27.20 -2.81 -5.41
C TYR A 127 27.58 -4.30 -5.44
N GLY A 128 26.65 -5.18 -5.05
CA GLY A 128 26.76 -6.62 -5.24
C GLY A 128 25.50 -7.18 -5.90
N GLY A 129 25.38 -8.51 -5.99
CA GLY A 129 24.13 -9.17 -6.41
C GLY A 129 23.14 -9.44 -5.28
N GLY A 130 23.33 -8.86 -4.10
CA GLY A 130 22.39 -8.95 -2.97
C GLY A 130 22.68 -10.05 -1.96
N ILE A 131 21.68 -10.29 -1.11
CA ILE A 131 21.69 -11.28 -0.04
C ILE A 131 20.79 -12.45 -0.44
N LYS A 132 21.25 -13.67 -0.23
CA LYS A 132 20.48 -14.90 -0.49
C LYS A 132 20.45 -15.79 0.73
N THR A 133 19.28 -16.27 1.13
CA THR A 133 19.13 -17.31 2.15
C THR A 133 18.43 -18.54 1.56
N VAL A 134 18.82 -19.72 2.02
CA VAL A 134 18.18 -20.99 1.66
C VAL A 134 17.95 -21.82 2.92
N ASP A 135 16.68 -22.06 3.25
CA ASP A 135 16.21 -22.88 4.37
C ASP A 135 16.83 -22.49 5.72
N MET A 136 16.94 -21.19 5.97
CA MET A 136 17.49 -20.62 7.20
C MET A 136 16.83 -19.27 7.56
N SER A 137 16.82 -18.91 8.84
CA SER A 137 16.22 -17.66 9.36
C SER A 137 17.27 -16.58 9.64
N LEU A 138 17.34 -15.54 8.81
CA LEU A 138 18.34 -14.47 8.89
C LEU A 138 17.75 -13.29 9.64
N LEU A 139 18.51 -12.70 10.57
CA LEU A 139 18.18 -11.39 11.10
C LEU A 139 18.94 -10.29 10.35
N LEU A 140 18.20 -9.37 9.75
CA LEU A 140 18.69 -8.08 9.31
C LEU A 140 18.02 -7.00 10.15
N ASP A 141 18.80 -6.29 10.96
CA ASP A 141 18.28 -5.18 11.77
C ASP A 141 19.08 -3.90 11.58
N SER A 142 18.39 -2.77 11.41
CA SER A 142 19.04 -1.46 11.28
C SER A 142 20.06 -1.40 10.12
N CYS A 143 19.86 -2.20 9.07
CA CYS A 143 20.77 -2.31 7.93
C CYS A 143 20.38 -1.40 6.75
N VAL A 144 21.31 -1.20 5.82
CA VAL A 144 21.07 -0.54 4.54
C VAL A 144 21.41 -1.51 3.42
N VAL A 145 20.46 -1.80 2.53
CA VAL A 145 20.68 -2.64 1.34
C VAL A 145 20.32 -1.84 0.10
N ARG A 146 21.32 -1.44 -0.68
CA ARG A 146 21.12 -0.54 -1.82
C ARG A 146 21.95 -0.91 -3.03
N TYR A 147 21.55 -0.43 -4.20
CA TYR A 147 22.34 -0.54 -5.44
C TYR A 147 22.80 -1.97 -5.75
N GLN A 148 22.00 -2.96 -5.39
CA GLN A 148 22.25 -4.34 -5.80
C GLN A 148 21.85 -4.52 -7.27
N VAL A 149 22.65 -5.29 -8.00
CA VAL A 149 22.44 -5.64 -9.41
C VAL A 149 21.73 -6.99 -9.53
N ALA A 150 20.95 -7.18 -10.60
CA ALA A 150 20.27 -8.45 -10.86
C ALA A 150 21.08 -9.40 -11.77
N ALA A 151 22.18 -8.91 -12.36
CA ALA A 151 23.10 -9.69 -13.16
C ALA A 151 24.52 -9.12 -13.10
N ILE A 152 25.52 -9.99 -13.29
CA ILE A 152 26.93 -9.61 -13.46
C ILE A 152 27.41 -10.28 -14.76
N GLY A 153 27.72 -9.45 -15.77
CA GLY A 153 27.84 -9.92 -17.15
C GLY A 153 26.53 -10.56 -17.60
N ASN A 154 26.61 -11.77 -18.17
CA ASN A 154 25.44 -12.53 -18.64
C ASN A 154 24.82 -13.43 -17.57
N ARG A 155 25.30 -13.39 -16.32
CA ARG A 155 24.84 -14.28 -15.24
C ARG A 155 23.89 -13.53 -14.31
N ALA A 156 22.66 -14.02 -14.20
CA ALA A 156 21.72 -13.52 -13.21
C ALA A 156 22.22 -13.86 -11.78
N THR A 157 22.08 -12.92 -10.86
CA THR A 157 22.43 -13.08 -9.45
C THR A 157 21.18 -13.42 -8.64
N ASN A 158 20.32 -12.44 -8.42
CA ASN A 158 19.09 -12.55 -7.65
C ASN A 158 17.99 -11.66 -8.26
N SER A 159 16.74 -12.08 -8.10
CA SER A 159 15.57 -11.29 -8.51
C SER A 159 15.12 -10.26 -7.47
N GLY A 160 15.78 -10.20 -6.32
CA GLY A 160 15.59 -9.17 -5.30
C GLY A 160 16.89 -8.89 -4.55
N ALA A 161 17.00 -7.71 -3.94
CA ALA A 161 18.19 -7.32 -3.17
C ALA A 161 18.38 -8.18 -1.92
N ILE A 162 17.28 -8.61 -1.32
CA ILE A 162 17.21 -9.60 -0.24
C ILE A 162 16.29 -10.73 -0.72
N ASN A 163 16.88 -11.87 -1.05
CA ASN A 163 16.18 -13.05 -1.56
C ASN A 163 16.10 -14.12 -0.48
N ILE A 164 14.90 -14.39 0.01
CA ILE A 164 14.64 -15.32 1.11
C ILE A 164 13.91 -16.54 0.56
N SER A 165 14.50 -17.72 0.73
CA SER A 165 13.88 -18.98 0.34
C SER A 165 13.84 -19.92 1.53
N GLY A 166 12.66 -20.22 2.06
CA GLY A 166 12.50 -21.01 3.28
C GLY A 166 12.87 -20.26 4.55
N GLY A 167 12.73 -20.93 5.70
CA GLY A 167 12.99 -20.37 7.02
C GLY A 167 12.02 -19.25 7.43
N GLU A 168 12.39 -18.53 8.49
CA GLU A 168 11.61 -17.47 9.13
C GLU A 168 12.46 -16.20 9.33
N SER A 169 12.94 -15.62 8.23
CA SER A 169 13.83 -14.46 8.29
C SER A 169 13.11 -13.21 8.80
N ARG A 170 13.87 -12.34 9.48
CA ARG A 170 13.39 -11.10 10.09
C ARG A 170 14.18 -9.93 9.52
N ILE A 171 13.48 -9.02 8.85
CA ILE A 171 14.03 -7.80 8.28
C ILE A 171 13.37 -6.63 9.00
N THR A 172 14.12 -5.97 9.88
CA THR A 172 13.59 -4.92 10.75
C THR A 172 14.40 -3.63 10.71
N ASN A 173 13.71 -2.49 10.76
CA ASN A 173 14.36 -1.17 10.89
C ASN A 173 15.39 -0.85 9.77
N CYS A 174 15.28 -1.50 8.61
CA CYS A 174 16.23 -1.37 7.51
C CYS A 174 15.81 -0.29 6.50
N ARG A 175 16.80 0.21 5.73
CA ARG A 175 16.57 1.03 4.54
C ARG A 175 16.96 0.25 3.29
N ILE A 176 16.04 0.04 2.36
CA ILE A 176 16.22 -0.81 1.18
C ILE A 176 15.83 -0.01 -0.07
N TYR A 177 16.78 0.39 -0.89
CA TYR A 177 16.48 1.32 -1.98
C TYR A 177 17.41 1.22 -3.18
N GLY A 178 16.92 1.67 -4.33
CA GLY A 178 17.71 1.80 -5.54
C GLY A 178 18.30 0.46 -6.01
N ASN A 179 17.62 -0.66 -5.72
CA ASN A 179 18.05 -1.97 -6.19
C ASN A 179 17.48 -2.25 -7.59
N ALA A 180 18.20 -3.02 -8.38
CA ALA A 180 17.83 -3.33 -9.77
C ALA A 180 16.41 -3.91 -9.89
N ARG A 181 16.02 -4.79 -8.95
CA ARG A 181 14.69 -5.42 -8.86
C ARG A 181 14.09 -5.23 -7.46
N SER A 182 13.18 -6.12 -7.03
CA SER A 182 12.50 -6.05 -5.72
C SER A 182 13.47 -5.80 -4.56
N GLY A 183 13.04 -5.05 -3.55
CA GLY A 183 13.83 -4.87 -2.33
C GLY A 183 13.91 -6.17 -1.52
N ILE A 184 12.75 -6.77 -1.27
CA ILE A 184 12.62 -8.07 -0.59
C ILE A 184 11.84 -9.02 -1.47
N LEU A 185 12.34 -10.24 -1.63
CA LEU A 185 11.71 -11.27 -2.45
C LEU A 185 11.69 -12.63 -1.74
N SER A 186 10.59 -13.37 -1.92
CA SER A 186 10.56 -14.82 -1.70
C SER A 186 9.97 -15.55 -2.92
N PRO A 187 10.39 -16.80 -3.18
CA PRO A 187 9.97 -17.51 -4.38
C PRO A 187 8.57 -18.14 -4.22
N SER A 188 7.87 -18.33 -5.35
CA SER A 188 6.52 -18.93 -5.37
C SER A 188 6.50 -20.46 -5.20
N ASN A 189 7.65 -21.13 -5.26
CA ASN A 189 7.76 -22.60 -5.19
C ASN A 189 8.32 -23.12 -3.85
N ARG A 190 8.62 -22.24 -2.90
CA ARG A 190 9.16 -22.62 -1.59
C ARG A 190 8.40 -21.88 -0.47
N PRO A 191 7.69 -22.62 0.41
CA PRO A 191 7.07 -22.04 1.60
C PRO A 191 8.09 -21.22 2.40
N THR A 192 7.82 -19.92 2.56
CA THR A 192 8.74 -18.98 3.21
C THR A 192 7.96 -18.07 4.14
N THR A 193 8.32 -18.03 5.42
CA THR A 193 7.80 -17.01 6.34
C THR A 193 8.80 -15.87 6.45
N VAL A 194 8.30 -14.63 6.46
CA VAL A 194 9.14 -13.47 6.73
C VAL A 194 8.43 -12.47 7.62
N ILE A 195 9.20 -11.85 8.53
CA ILE A 195 8.78 -10.67 9.28
C ILE A 195 9.47 -9.46 8.67
N ILE A 196 8.71 -8.58 8.04
CA ILE A 196 9.16 -7.33 7.43
C ILE A 196 8.55 -6.19 8.23
N ARG A 197 9.33 -5.59 9.14
CA ARG A 197 8.81 -4.60 10.08
C ARG A 197 9.60 -3.30 10.16
N ASN A 198 8.90 -2.17 10.16
CA ASN A 198 9.47 -0.83 10.36
C ASN A 198 10.59 -0.48 9.36
N ASN A 199 10.51 -0.98 8.12
CA ASN A 199 11.50 -0.72 7.09
C ASN A 199 11.09 0.45 6.20
N VAL A 200 12.07 1.04 5.53
CA VAL A 200 11.88 2.03 4.47
C VAL A 200 12.33 1.42 3.15
N LEU A 201 11.37 1.15 2.25
CA LEU A 201 11.61 0.62 0.91
C LEU A 201 11.28 1.69 -0.13
N VAL A 202 12.28 2.15 -0.88
CA VAL A 202 12.10 3.29 -1.80
C VAL A 202 12.78 3.04 -3.13
N ALA A 203 12.06 3.24 -4.23
CA ALA A 203 12.64 3.24 -5.58
C ALA A 203 13.52 2.02 -5.89
N ASN A 204 13.16 0.84 -5.39
CA ASN A 204 13.65 -0.43 -5.93
C ASN A 204 13.00 -0.69 -7.29
N SER A 205 13.48 -1.70 -8.01
CA SER A 205 13.07 -2.00 -9.39
C SER A 205 13.53 -0.94 -10.41
N ILE A 206 14.82 -0.55 -10.35
CA ILE A 206 15.42 0.38 -11.32
C ILE A 206 15.35 -0.15 -12.75
N GLU A 207 15.42 -1.46 -12.96
CA GLU A 207 15.23 -2.09 -14.28
C GLU A 207 13.81 -1.92 -14.83
N ASN A 208 12.88 -1.33 -14.05
CA ASN A 208 11.53 -0.97 -14.46
C ASN A 208 10.74 -2.13 -15.11
N GLY A 209 10.84 -3.32 -14.54
CA GLY A 209 9.95 -4.44 -14.82
C GLY A 209 8.94 -4.63 -13.69
N ASN A 210 8.12 -5.67 -13.82
CA ASN A 210 7.07 -6.00 -12.87
C ASN A 210 7.61 -6.62 -11.57
N TRP A 211 8.46 -5.88 -10.87
CA TRP A 211 9.08 -6.28 -9.60
C TRP A 211 8.62 -5.33 -8.50
N PRO A 212 7.70 -5.78 -7.63
CA PRO A 212 7.23 -4.98 -6.51
C PRO A 212 8.33 -4.67 -5.51
N GLN A 213 8.19 -3.61 -4.71
CA GLN A 213 9.14 -3.28 -3.64
C GLN A 213 9.28 -4.45 -2.65
N ILE A 214 8.15 -5.07 -2.27
CA ILE A 214 8.07 -6.34 -1.53
C ILE A 214 7.33 -7.35 -2.40
N ASN A 215 7.98 -8.45 -2.77
CA ASN A 215 7.42 -9.46 -3.67
C ASN A 215 7.51 -10.86 -3.07
N LEU A 216 6.43 -11.35 -2.48
CA LEU A 216 6.43 -12.62 -1.77
C LEU A 216 5.64 -13.69 -2.53
N GLY A 217 6.20 -14.89 -2.52
CA GLY A 217 5.53 -16.10 -2.94
C GLY A 217 4.70 -16.73 -1.82
N VAL A 218 4.71 -18.06 -1.78
CA VAL A 218 3.91 -18.85 -0.83
C VAL A 218 4.47 -18.76 0.59
N GLY A 219 3.57 -18.62 1.56
CA GLY A 219 3.91 -18.53 2.99
C GLY A 219 4.34 -19.87 3.60
N GLY A 220 5.11 -19.80 4.68
CA GLY A 220 5.44 -20.95 5.53
C GLY A 220 4.30 -21.33 6.48
N ALA A 221 4.62 -22.18 7.47
CA ALA A 221 3.65 -22.65 8.46
C ALA A 221 3.17 -21.56 9.44
N THR A 222 3.95 -20.50 9.58
CA THR A 222 3.68 -19.36 10.47
C THR A 222 3.27 -18.13 9.65
N PRO A 223 2.41 -17.24 10.19
CA PRO A 223 1.99 -16.05 9.46
C PRO A 223 3.15 -15.14 9.06
N THR A 224 3.18 -14.75 7.78
CA THR A 224 4.03 -13.67 7.30
C THR A 224 3.49 -12.33 7.82
N LEU A 225 4.38 -11.48 8.34
CA LEU A 225 4.03 -10.16 8.87
C LEU A 225 4.72 -9.05 8.09
N ILE A 226 3.93 -8.19 7.45
CA ILE A 226 4.40 -6.97 6.78
C ILE A 226 3.80 -5.79 7.55
N GLN A 227 4.59 -5.17 8.44
CA GLN A 227 4.06 -4.19 9.38
C GLN A 227 4.87 -2.90 9.51
N GLY A 228 4.22 -1.74 9.53
CA GLY A 228 4.87 -0.48 9.88
C GLY A 228 5.88 0.01 8.86
N ASN A 229 5.85 -0.51 7.63
CA ASN A 229 6.83 -0.15 6.61
C ASN A 229 6.37 1.07 5.81
N LEU A 230 7.33 1.84 5.32
CA LEU A 230 7.15 2.84 4.28
C LEU A 230 7.58 2.25 2.94
N VAL A 231 6.68 2.18 1.96
CA VAL A 231 6.89 1.58 0.64
C VAL A 231 6.57 2.62 -0.43
N VAL A 232 7.60 3.15 -1.10
CA VAL A 232 7.45 4.24 -2.07
C VAL A 232 8.04 3.86 -3.43
N GLY A 233 7.21 3.93 -4.45
CA GLY A 233 7.61 3.65 -5.83
C GLY A 233 8.27 4.84 -6.52
N ARG A 234 8.82 4.58 -7.71
CA ARG A 234 9.43 5.58 -8.60
C ARG A 234 9.38 5.18 -10.08
N TYR A 235 9.31 3.88 -10.34
CA TYR A 235 9.34 3.34 -11.70
C TYR A 235 7.94 2.84 -12.10
N PRO A 236 7.44 3.17 -13.31
CA PRO A 236 6.09 2.81 -13.77
C PRO A 236 5.72 1.34 -13.60
N MET A 237 6.67 0.41 -13.72
CA MET A 237 6.37 -1.02 -13.67
C MET A 237 6.49 -1.63 -12.26
N ALA A 238 7.00 -0.88 -11.28
CA ALA A 238 7.26 -1.37 -9.93
C ALA A 238 6.03 -1.32 -9.04
N GLY A 239 5.50 -2.47 -8.62
CA GLY A 239 4.41 -2.56 -7.63
C GLY A 239 4.86 -2.21 -6.21
N GLY A 240 3.91 -2.02 -5.29
CA GLY A 240 4.18 -1.79 -3.87
C GLY A 240 4.47 -3.10 -3.14
N ILE A 241 3.41 -3.74 -2.66
CA ILE A 241 3.47 -5.03 -1.93
C ILE A 241 2.71 -6.08 -2.74
N SER A 242 3.32 -7.24 -2.98
CA SER A 242 2.68 -8.39 -3.62
C SER A 242 2.87 -9.64 -2.78
N VAL A 243 1.79 -10.40 -2.60
CA VAL A 243 1.81 -11.74 -2.02
C VAL A 243 1.08 -12.66 -2.99
N SER A 244 1.73 -13.76 -3.38
CA SER A 244 1.22 -14.56 -4.48
C SER A 244 1.42 -16.06 -4.34
N ASN A 245 0.41 -16.81 -4.78
CA ASN A 245 0.45 -18.27 -4.94
C ASN A 245 0.13 -18.62 -6.40
N LEU A 246 1.08 -18.32 -7.28
CA LEU A 246 0.92 -18.48 -8.74
C LEU A 246 1.18 -19.91 -9.22
N LEU A 247 1.83 -20.74 -8.40
CA LEU A 247 2.18 -22.12 -8.74
C LEU A 247 1.20 -23.14 -8.13
N GLY A 248 0.10 -22.67 -7.54
CA GLY A 248 -0.97 -23.53 -7.05
C GLY A 248 -0.59 -24.37 -5.83
N ALA A 249 0.24 -23.84 -4.93
CA ALA A 249 0.55 -24.52 -3.68
C ALA A 249 -0.73 -24.78 -2.88
N SER A 250 -0.87 -26.00 -2.36
CA SER A 250 -2.02 -26.42 -1.55
C SER A 250 -1.97 -25.88 -0.13
N ALA A 251 -0.78 -25.56 0.39
CA ALA A 251 -0.60 -24.99 1.70
C ALA A 251 -1.18 -23.57 1.80
N LEU A 252 -1.86 -23.29 2.90
CA LEU A 252 -2.44 -21.98 3.17
C LEU A 252 -1.34 -20.96 3.49
N THR A 253 -1.24 -19.92 2.66
CA THR A 253 -0.41 -18.75 2.96
C THR A 253 -1.17 -17.82 3.90
N GLN A 254 -0.70 -17.67 5.14
CA GLN A 254 -1.24 -16.71 6.09
C GLN A 254 -0.41 -15.42 6.06
N VAL A 255 -1.06 -14.27 5.84
CA VAL A 255 -0.37 -12.98 5.79
C VAL A 255 -1.12 -11.87 6.51
N GLN A 256 -0.37 -11.08 7.28
CA GLN A 256 -0.85 -9.86 7.92
C GLN A 256 -0.11 -8.66 7.34
N ILE A 257 -0.82 -7.79 6.62
CA ILE A 257 -0.29 -6.54 6.05
C ILE A 257 -0.91 -5.39 6.82
N ARG A 258 -0.15 -4.79 7.75
CA ARG A 258 -0.73 -3.86 8.72
C ARG A 258 0.08 -2.59 8.93
N ARG A 259 -0.59 -1.45 9.07
CA ARG A 259 0.07 -0.19 9.47
C ARG A 259 1.21 0.25 8.52
N ASN A 260 1.14 -0.14 7.25
CA ASN A 260 2.11 0.30 6.24
C ASN A 260 1.62 1.57 5.55
N ILE A 261 2.57 2.35 5.03
CA ILE A 261 2.30 3.44 4.08
C ILE A 261 2.82 2.99 2.73
N VAL A 262 1.93 2.86 1.73
CA VAL A 262 2.25 2.36 0.39
C VAL A 262 1.80 3.37 -0.64
N ARG A 263 2.74 4.01 -1.33
CA ARG A 263 2.42 5.09 -2.28
C ARG A 263 3.32 5.19 -3.49
N SER A 264 2.81 5.82 -4.55
CA SER A 264 3.58 6.15 -5.77
C SER A 264 4.16 4.91 -6.48
N ASN A 265 3.53 3.74 -6.31
CA ASN A 265 3.86 2.52 -7.02
C ASN A 265 2.92 2.29 -8.21
N ARG A 266 3.24 1.30 -9.06
CA ARG A 266 2.36 0.81 -10.13
C ARG A 266 0.99 0.39 -9.61
N TYR A 267 0.96 -0.21 -8.41
CA TYR A 267 -0.23 -0.61 -7.66
C TYR A 267 0.18 -0.66 -6.18
N GLY A 268 -0.78 -0.56 -5.26
CA GLY A 268 -0.53 -0.55 -3.82
C GLY A 268 -0.20 -1.93 -3.27
N ILE A 269 -1.24 -2.72 -2.98
CA ILE A 269 -1.14 -4.07 -2.42
C ILE A 269 -1.87 -5.05 -3.35
N ALA A 270 -1.20 -6.11 -3.76
CA ALA A 270 -1.79 -7.17 -4.59
C ALA A 270 -1.72 -8.53 -3.89
N ILE A 271 -2.84 -9.22 -3.84
CA ILE A 271 -2.96 -10.62 -3.42
C ILE A 271 -3.38 -11.44 -4.64
N VAL A 272 -2.51 -12.35 -5.08
CA VAL A 272 -2.69 -13.06 -6.36
C VAL A 272 -2.62 -14.57 -6.21
N GLY A 273 -3.60 -15.30 -6.74
CA GLY A 273 -3.66 -16.76 -6.71
C GLY A 273 -4.60 -17.31 -5.63
N SER A 274 -4.46 -18.59 -5.33
CA SER A 274 -5.35 -19.35 -4.43
C SER A 274 -4.69 -19.62 -3.07
N ASN A 275 -5.47 -20.12 -2.09
CA ASN A 275 -5.00 -20.57 -0.78
C ASN A 275 -4.18 -19.50 -0.03
N ILE A 276 -4.69 -18.27 -0.01
CA ILE A 276 -4.10 -17.15 0.74
C ILE A 276 -5.16 -16.63 1.70
N ASN A 277 -4.85 -16.57 3.00
CA ASN A 277 -5.65 -15.87 3.99
C ASN A 277 -4.94 -14.56 4.37
N SER A 278 -5.57 -13.43 4.08
CA SER A 278 -4.97 -12.11 4.20
C SER A 278 -5.73 -11.19 5.17
N TYR A 279 -5.02 -10.60 6.11
CA TYR A 279 -5.52 -9.50 6.96
C TYR A 279 -4.82 -8.21 6.58
N ILE A 280 -5.51 -7.35 5.86
CA ILE A 280 -5.00 -6.07 5.38
C ILE A 280 -5.65 -4.98 6.22
N THR A 281 -4.93 -4.46 7.23
CA THR A 281 -5.55 -3.54 8.19
C THR A 281 -4.70 -2.33 8.55
N GLN A 282 -5.35 -1.18 8.74
CA GLN A 282 -4.70 0.04 9.20
C GLN A 282 -3.59 0.55 8.28
N ASN A 283 -3.59 0.20 6.98
CA ASN A 283 -2.62 0.73 6.02
C ASN A 283 -3.11 2.05 5.42
N VAL A 284 -2.16 2.85 4.93
CA VAL A 284 -2.42 4.02 4.07
C VAL A 284 -1.88 3.66 2.69
N VAL A 285 -2.78 3.54 1.71
CA VAL A 285 -2.48 3.10 0.35
C VAL A 285 -2.92 4.19 -0.62
N THR A 286 -1.98 5.07 -0.99
CA THR A 286 -2.31 6.29 -1.73
C THR A 286 -1.50 6.47 -3.00
N ASP A 287 -2.10 7.10 -4.01
CA ASP A 287 -1.38 7.59 -5.20
C ASP A 287 -0.55 6.49 -5.90
N ASN A 288 -1.02 5.24 -5.89
CA ASN A 288 -0.35 4.15 -6.60
C ASN A 288 -0.84 4.09 -8.05
N ASN A 289 -0.56 5.17 -8.79
CA ASN A 289 -1.02 5.45 -10.15
C ASN A 289 0.12 5.84 -11.10
N ILE A 290 1.38 5.57 -10.71
CA ILE A 290 2.56 5.97 -11.50
C ILE A 290 2.59 5.33 -12.90
N ASN A 291 1.94 4.18 -13.05
CA ASN A 291 1.55 3.68 -14.35
C ASN A 291 0.13 4.19 -14.66
N PRO A 292 -0.05 5.05 -15.68
CA PRO A 292 -1.37 5.59 -16.00
C PRO A 292 -2.29 4.57 -16.68
N ASN A 293 -1.77 3.41 -17.11
CA ASN A 293 -2.57 2.39 -17.78
C ASN A 293 -3.35 1.55 -16.76
N ALA A 294 -4.62 1.91 -16.58
CA ALA A 294 -5.59 1.25 -15.71
C ALA A 294 -5.76 -0.27 -16.00
N LEU A 295 -5.52 -0.74 -17.23
CA LEU A 295 -5.61 -2.18 -17.54
C LEU A 295 -4.45 -2.99 -16.96
N THR A 296 -3.35 -2.34 -16.62
CA THR A 296 -2.12 -3.01 -16.20
C THR A 296 -1.64 -2.59 -14.82
N GLY A 297 -2.32 -1.68 -14.14
CA GLY A 297 -1.91 -1.19 -12.83
C GLY A 297 -2.96 -0.27 -12.23
N GLY A 298 -2.58 0.41 -11.15
CA GLY A 298 -3.36 1.48 -10.57
C GLY A 298 -4.29 1.07 -9.44
N SER A 299 -4.43 -0.22 -9.13
CA SER A 299 -5.21 -0.66 -7.97
C SER A 299 -4.53 -0.27 -6.67
N GLY A 300 -5.26 0.35 -5.75
CA GLY A 300 -4.86 0.49 -4.36
C GLY A 300 -4.75 -0.89 -3.72
N LEU A 301 -5.85 -1.66 -3.73
CA LEU A 301 -5.91 -3.05 -3.31
C LEU A 301 -6.38 -3.93 -4.48
N ASN A 302 -5.60 -4.94 -4.85
CA ASN A 302 -5.96 -5.88 -5.90
C ASN A 302 -6.08 -7.31 -5.35
N PHE A 303 -7.22 -7.94 -5.61
CA PHE A 303 -7.47 -9.34 -5.28
C PHE A 303 -7.80 -10.08 -6.57
N ASN A 304 -6.88 -10.94 -7.02
CA ASN A 304 -7.08 -11.77 -8.19
C ASN A 304 -6.82 -13.23 -7.81
N GLY A 305 -7.84 -14.07 -7.84
CA GLY A 305 -7.67 -15.44 -7.37
C GLY A 305 -8.89 -16.31 -7.48
N THR A 306 -9.07 -17.16 -6.47
CA THR A 306 -10.17 -18.11 -6.35
C THR A 306 -10.84 -17.95 -4.99
N GLN A 307 -11.96 -18.64 -4.74
CA GLN A 307 -12.63 -18.66 -3.43
C GLN A 307 -11.78 -19.11 -2.23
N THR A 308 -10.62 -19.73 -2.45
CA THR A 308 -9.69 -20.08 -1.35
C THR A 308 -8.73 -18.95 -1.01
N GLN A 309 -8.76 -17.85 -1.76
CA GLN A 309 -8.24 -16.57 -1.32
C GLN A 309 -9.29 -15.92 -0.40
N THR A 310 -9.01 -15.86 0.89
CA THR A 310 -9.91 -15.36 1.94
C THR A 310 -9.27 -14.25 2.74
N GLY A 311 -10.05 -13.48 3.50
CA GLY A 311 -9.46 -12.45 4.34
C GLY A 311 -10.40 -11.32 4.74
N VAL A 312 -9.80 -10.37 5.45
CA VAL A 312 -10.46 -9.17 5.98
C VAL A 312 -9.64 -7.93 5.62
N VAL A 313 -10.36 -6.91 5.16
CA VAL A 313 -9.85 -5.57 4.87
C VAL A 313 -10.57 -4.59 5.79
N SER A 314 -9.85 -4.04 6.77
CA SER A 314 -10.46 -3.11 7.73
C SER A 314 -9.54 -1.97 8.15
N ARG A 315 -10.12 -0.79 8.40
CA ARG A 315 -9.42 0.39 8.93
C ARG A 315 -8.32 0.94 8.03
N ASN A 316 -8.32 0.64 6.74
CA ASN A 316 -7.35 1.18 5.79
C ASN A 316 -7.79 2.54 5.25
N ILE A 317 -6.86 3.32 4.72
CA ILE A 317 -7.13 4.51 3.91
C ILE A 317 -6.64 4.20 2.50
N VAL A 318 -7.52 4.24 1.51
CA VAL A 318 -7.23 3.96 0.11
C VAL A 318 -7.73 5.12 -0.76
N ARG A 319 -6.81 5.92 -1.30
CA ARG A 319 -7.14 7.15 -2.06
C ARG A 319 -6.20 7.44 -3.22
N GLY A 320 -6.66 8.17 -4.22
CA GLY A 320 -5.81 8.70 -5.30
C GLY A 320 -5.21 7.63 -6.22
N ASN A 321 -5.66 6.38 -6.10
CA ASN A 321 -5.27 5.29 -7.00
C ASN A 321 -6.16 5.30 -8.26
N LEU A 322 -5.82 4.54 -9.31
CA LEU A 322 -6.72 4.41 -10.48
C LEU A 322 -7.98 3.60 -10.17
N TYR A 323 -7.85 2.67 -9.22
CA TYR A 323 -8.96 1.93 -8.61
C TYR A 323 -8.69 1.83 -7.11
N GLY A 324 -9.70 1.97 -6.26
CA GLY A 324 -9.55 1.76 -4.82
C GLY A 324 -9.34 0.28 -4.53
N VAL A 325 -10.34 -0.53 -4.88
CA VAL A 325 -10.30 -2.00 -4.79
C VAL A 325 -10.64 -2.61 -6.16
N THR A 326 -9.90 -3.65 -6.56
CA THR A 326 -10.28 -4.50 -7.71
C THR A 326 -10.46 -5.94 -7.27
N MET A 327 -11.68 -6.48 -7.47
CA MET A 327 -11.98 -7.90 -7.28
C MET A 327 -11.98 -8.61 -8.63
N GLN A 328 -11.18 -9.66 -8.76
CA GLN A 328 -10.98 -10.39 -10.01
C GLN A 328 -10.91 -11.90 -9.78
N ARG A 329 -11.34 -12.65 -10.79
CA ARG A 329 -11.21 -14.11 -10.86
C ARG A 329 -9.96 -14.50 -11.67
N SER A 330 -9.28 -15.55 -11.21
CA SER A 330 -8.12 -16.12 -11.91
C SER A 330 -8.47 -16.74 -13.28
N ALA A 331 -9.70 -17.23 -13.44
CA ALA A 331 -10.24 -17.72 -14.71
C ALA A 331 -11.76 -17.53 -14.74
N ALA A 332 -12.36 -17.57 -15.93
CA ALA A 332 -13.79 -17.34 -16.10
C ALA A 332 -14.65 -18.33 -15.29
N ASN A 333 -14.28 -19.61 -15.35
CA ASN A 333 -14.89 -20.73 -14.64
C ASN A 333 -14.86 -20.71 -13.10
N THR A 334 -14.06 -19.83 -12.50
CA THR A 334 -13.61 -20.01 -11.12
C THR A 334 -14.25 -19.01 -10.19
N PRO A 335 -14.84 -19.47 -9.06
CA PRO A 335 -15.38 -18.58 -8.05
C PRO A 335 -14.34 -17.58 -7.56
N ALA A 336 -14.72 -16.31 -7.42
CA ALA A 336 -13.82 -15.22 -7.01
C ALA A 336 -13.33 -15.36 -5.54
N PRO A 337 -12.31 -14.57 -5.14
CA PRO A 337 -11.88 -14.45 -3.75
C PRO A 337 -13.04 -14.17 -2.77
N ARG A 338 -12.93 -14.66 -1.52
CA ARG A 338 -13.88 -14.39 -0.44
C ARG A 338 -13.27 -13.42 0.57
N ILE A 339 -13.21 -12.16 0.17
CA ILE A 339 -12.64 -11.07 0.99
C ILE A 339 -13.79 -10.24 1.56
N SER A 340 -13.76 -9.98 2.87
CA SER A 340 -14.69 -9.05 3.50
C SER A 340 -14.03 -7.68 3.70
N PHE A 341 -14.77 -6.63 3.39
CA PHE A 341 -14.38 -5.24 3.62
C PHE A 341 -15.20 -4.63 4.76
N GLY A 342 -15.84 -5.47 5.57
CA GLY A 342 -16.73 -5.10 6.67
C GLY A 342 -18.03 -5.88 6.61
N ASN A 343 -18.25 -6.74 7.60
CA ASN A 343 -19.49 -7.48 7.80
C ASN A 343 -19.87 -7.42 9.29
N LEU A 344 -20.90 -6.63 9.61
CA LEU A 344 -21.29 -6.37 11.00
C LEU A 344 -21.91 -7.58 11.71
N SER A 345 -22.29 -8.63 10.97
CA SER A 345 -22.74 -9.89 11.54
C SER A 345 -21.61 -10.92 11.69
N SER A 346 -20.38 -10.59 11.29
CA SER A 346 -19.23 -11.49 11.38
C SER A 346 -18.83 -11.71 12.83
N ALA A 347 -18.47 -12.96 13.16
CA ALA A 347 -17.85 -13.27 14.45
C ALA A 347 -16.37 -12.83 14.53
N ASP A 348 -15.75 -12.54 13.39
CA ASP A 348 -14.39 -12.00 13.33
C ASP A 348 -14.39 -10.52 13.76
N SER A 349 -13.89 -10.26 14.96
CA SER A 349 -13.77 -8.90 15.52
C SER A 349 -12.91 -7.92 14.70
N THR A 350 -12.16 -8.41 13.71
CA THR A 350 -11.41 -7.56 12.78
C THR A 350 -12.22 -7.14 11.56
N ASP A 351 -13.33 -7.83 11.24
CA ASP A 351 -14.19 -7.62 10.08
C ASP A 351 -15.22 -6.50 10.28
N VAL A 352 -14.70 -5.34 10.66
CA VAL A 352 -15.51 -4.19 11.12
C VAL A 352 -15.70 -3.12 10.04
N GLY A 353 -15.10 -3.31 8.87
CA GLY A 353 -14.94 -2.28 7.84
C GLY A 353 -14.09 -1.12 8.34
N ARG A 354 -14.68 0.07 8.40
CA ARG A 354 -14.02 1.34 8.77
C ARG A 354 -12.85 1.72 7.86
N ASN A 355 -12.84 1.21 6.64
CA ASN A 355 -11.94 1.69 5.60
C ASN A 355 -12.42 3.07 5.14
N VAL A 356 -11.48 3.90 4.68
CA VAL A 356 -11.78 5.03 3.81
C VAL A 356 -11.44 4.62 2.39
N LEU A 357 -12.45 4.53 1.52
CA LEU A 357 -12.33 4.21 0.10
C LEU A 357 -12.88 5.40 -0.66
N ALA A 358 -12.00 6.31 -1.09
CA ALA A 358 -12.43 7.60 -1.62
C ALA A 358 -11.45 8.18 -2.65
N GLY A 359 -11.99 8.84 -3.68
CA GLY A 359 -11.19 9.58 -4.65
C GLY A 359 -10.21 8.70 -5.44
N ASN A 360 -10.56 7.43 -5.66
CA ASN A 360 -9.83 6.56 -6.57
C ASN A 360 -10.55 6.56 -7.91
N GLY A 361 -9.84 6.76 -9.02
CA GLY A 361 -10.51 6.90 -10.30
C GLY A 361 -9.58 6.94 -11.50
N ASN A 362 -10.17 6.68 -12.66
CA ASN A 362 -9.50 6.73 -13.94
C ASN A 362 -10.50 7.17 -15.00
N THR A 363 -10.01 7.71 -16.12
CA THR A 363 -10.84 8.17 -17.25
C THR A 363 -11.98 9.13 -16.88
N GLY A 364 -11.81 9.89 -15.78
CA GLY A 364 -12.82 10.83 -15.28
C GLY A 364 -13.93 10.20 -14.44
N GLN A 365 -13.88 8.89 -14.18
CA GLN A 365 -14.82 8.17 -13.31
C GLN A 365 -14.16 7.75 -11.99
N VAL A 366 -14.96 7.69 -10.93
CA VAL A 366 -14.55 7.20 -9.61
C VAL A 366 -14.83 5.70 -9.52
N TYR A 367 -13.84 4.96 -9.07
CA TYR A 367 -13.88 3.50 -8.86
C TYR A 367 -13.27 3.17 -7.50
N ASP A 368 -13.94 3.59 -6.42
CA ASP A 368 -13.50 3.27 -5.06
C ASP A 368 -13.62 1.77 -4.77
N PHE A 369 -14.60 1.10 -5.38
CA PHE A 369 -14.71 -0.36 -5.38
C PHE A 369 -15.13 -0.88 -6.75
N TYR A 370 -14.31 -1.72 -7.37
CA TYR A 370 -14.58 -2.32 -8.68
C TYR A 370 -14.76 -3.84 -8.53
N ASN A 371 -16.02 -4.29 -8.49
CA ASN A 371 -16.35 -5.70 -8.47
C ASN A 371 -16.42 -6.25 -9.90
N ASN A 372 -15.36 -6.91 -10.37
CA ASN A 372 -15.37 -7.53 -11.71
C ASN A 372 -15.73 -9.02 -11.69
N THR A 373 -16.57 -9.45 -10.74
CA THR A 373 -16.94 -10.85 -10.57
C THR A 373 -18.44 -11.04 -10.31
N PRO A 374 -19.00 -12.25 -10.56
CA PRO A 374 -20.40 -12.55 -10.25
C PRO A 374 -20.73 -12.64 -8.75
N GLU A 375 -19.72 -12.73 -7.89
CA GLU A 375 -19.87 -12.86 -6.45
C GLU A 375 -20.15 -11.53 -5.76
N SER A 376 -20.95 -11.58 -4.69
CA SER A 376 -21.25 -10.43 -3.87
C SER A 376 -20.22 -10.24 -2.76
N PHE A 377 -19.95 -8.99 -2.40
CA PHE A 377 -18.96 -8.61 -1.39
C PHE A 377 -19.58 -7.73 -0.30
N SER A 378 -19.16 -7.93 0.95
CA SER A 378 -19.56 -7.08 2.06
C SER A 378 -18.56 -5.94 2.23
N ALA A 379 -19.05 -4.71 2.24
CA ALA A 379 -18.29 -3.48 2.41
C ALA A 379 -19.00 -2.51 3.37
N GLN A 380 -19.60 -3.06 4.42
CA GLN A 380 -20.33 -2.29 5.42
C GLN A 380 -19.37 -1.49 6.30
N ASN A 381 -19.92 -0.45 6.91
CA ASN A 381 -19.30 0.42 7.90
C ASN A 381 -18.02 1.10 7.38
N ASN A 382 -17.94 1.37 6.07
CA ASN A 382 -16.83 2.09 5.43
C ASN A 382 -17.22 3.54 5.16
N ASN A 383 -16.22 4.43 5.10
CA ASN A 383 -16.37 5.82 4.70
C ASN A 383 -16.00 5.96 3.22
N TRP A 384 -16.91 6.52 2.44
CA TRP A 384 -16.76 6.72 1.00
C TRP A 384 -16.46 8.18 0.63
N GLU A 385 -16.40 9.08 1.63
CA GLU A 385 -16.26 10.53 1.48
C GLU A 385 -17.23 11.17 0.46
N ALA A 386 -18.41 10.57 0.33
CA ALA A 386 -19.51 11.03 -0.49
C ALA A 386 -20.57 11.77 0.36
N PHE A 387 -21.34 12.65 -0.27
CA PHE A 387 -22.35 13.49 0.37
C PHE A 387 -23.75 12.88 0.32
N SER A 388 -23.99 11.86 -0.51
CA SER A 388 -25.27 11.17 -0.63
C SER A 388 -25.11 9.67 -0.92
N VAL A 389 -26.18 8.89 -0.71
CA VAL A 389 -26.20 7.45 -1.05
C VAL A 389 -26.02 7.22 -2.55
N SER A 390 -26.61 8.08 -3.39
CA SER A 390 -26.48 7.94 -4.85
C SER A 390 -25.05 8.19 -5.34
N GLU A 391 -24.31 9.06 -4.65
CA GLU A 391 -22.89 9.29 -4.94
C GLU A 391 -22.04 8.08 -4.51
N ILE A 392 -22.32 7.49 -3.34
CA ILE A 392 -21.68 6.21 -2.93
C ILE A 392 -21.92 5.13 -3.97
N GLU A 393 -23.16 4.97 -4.43
CA GLU A 393 -23.51 4.01 -5.48
C GLU A 393 -22.70 4.24 -6.75
N ALA A 394 -22.54 5.49 -7.18
CA ALA A 394 -21.76 5.85 -8.37
C ALA A 394 -20.24 5.62 -8.23
N HIS A 395 -19.71 5.47 -7.01
CA HIS A 395 -18.29 5.17 -6.76
C HIS A 395 -17.99 3.67 -6.77
N ILE A 396 -19.03 2.83 -6.81
CA ILE A 396 -18.94 1.38 -6.73
C ILE A 396 -19.41 0.82 -8.06
N PHE A 397 -18.54 0.09 -8.76
CA PHE A 397 -18.94 -0.64 -9.97
C PHE A 397 -19.33 -2.07 -9.60
N HIS A 398 -20.62 -2.41 -9.75
CA HIS A 398 -21.17 -3.72 -9.38
C HIS A 398 -22.46 -4.06 -10.16
N LYS A 399 -23.34 -4.88 -9.59
CA LYS A 399 -24.54 -5.44 -10.26
C LYS A 399 -25.45 -4.40 -10.96
N PRO A 400 -25.72 -3.21 -10.39
CA PRO A 400 -26.53 -2.18 -11.04
C PRO A 400 -25.91 -1.62 -12.32
N ASP A 401 -24.58 -1.59 -12.42
CA ASP A 401 -23.86 -1.18 -13.63
C ASP A 401 -23.80 -2.29 -14.67
N ASN A 402 -23.71 -3.55 -14.20
CA ASN A 402 -23.71 -4.73 -15.07
C ASN A 402 -24.36 -5.93 -14.36
N ALA A 403 -25.49 -6.38 -14.90
CA ALA A 403 -26.32 -7.43 -14.32
C ALA A 403 -25.63 -8.80 -14.15
N ALA A 404 -24.50 -9.04 -14.83
CA ALA A 404 -23.71 -10.27 -14.69
C ALA A 404 -22.80 -10.27 -13.44
N LEU A 405 -22.65 -9.13 -12.78
CA LEU A 405 -21.79 -8.95 -11.60
C LEU A 405 -22.56 -9.16 -10.30
N GLY A 406 -21.83 -9.47 -9.24
CA GLY A 406 -22.39 -9.56 -7.89
C GLY A 406 -22.53 -8.19 -7.25
N SER A 407 -23.35 -8.11 -6.20
CA SER A 407 -23.63 -6.85 -5.51
C SER A 407 -22.57 -6.53 -4.45
N VAL A 408 -22.32 -5.25 -4.22
CA VAL A 408 -21.51 -4.79 -3.08
C VAL A 408 -22.45 -4.26 -2.00
N THR A 409 -22.44 -4.89 -0.82
CA THR A 409 -23.26 -4.49 0.33
C THR A 409 -22.50 -3.45 1.16
N TYR A 410 -22.73 -2.17 0.89
CA TYR A 410 -22.01 -1.06 1.53
C TYR A 410 -22.78 -0.34 2.65
N SER A 411 -24.04 -0.70 2.89
CA SER A 411 -24.88 -0.14 3.97
C SER A 411 -24.87 -1.05 5.22
N PRO A 412 -24.76 -0.49 6.44
CA PRO A 412 -24.58 0.93 6.74
C PRO A 412 -23.18 1.41 6.33
N PHE A 413 -23.00 2.72 6.12
CA PHE A 413 -21.70 3.35 5.85
C PHE A 413 -21.36 4.40 6.92
N LEU A 414 -20.09 4.79 7.00
CA LEU A 414 -19.58 5.85 7.88
C LEU A 414 -19.52 7.19 7.15
N GLY A 415 -19.77 8.27 7.87
CA GLY A 415 -19.65 9.65 7.36
C GLY A 415 -20.97 10.41 7.38
N MET A 416 -20.91 11.72 7.10
CA MET A 416 -22.08 12.58 7.05
C MET A 416 -22.69 12.54 5.65
N ILE A 417 -23.93 12.05 5.54
CA ILE A 417 -24.80 12.48 4.45
C ILE A 417 -25.32 13.87 4.85
N LEU A 418 -24.95 14.89 4.08
CA LEU A 418 -25.67 16.14 4.14
C LEU A 418 -27.02 15.88 3.49
N ALA A 419 -28.05 15.67 4.32
CA ALA A 419 -29.41 15.59 3.82
C ALA A 419 -29.70 16.88 3.04
N ALA A 420 -29.94 16.76 1.74
CA ALA A 420 -30.45 17.86 0.94
C ALA A 420 -31.75 18.32 1.60
N ARG A 421 -31.73 19.53 2.19
CA ARG A 421 -32.94 20.13 2.73
C ARG A 421 -33.87 20.36 1.54
N PRO A 422 -35.11 19.82 1.51
CA PRO A 422 -36.03 20.16 0.44
C PRO A 422 -36.16 21.69 0.41
N ALA A 423 -35.99 22.28 -0.77
CA ALA A 423 -36.16 23.71 -0.95
C ALA A 423 -37.54 24.09 -0.40
N GLN A 424 -37.59 25.01 0.57
CA GLN A 424 -38.89 25.53 1.00
C GLN A 424 -39.56 26.18 -0.23
N PRO A 425 -40.85 25.92 -0.48
CA PRO A 425 -41.56 26.59 -1.54
C PRO A 425 -41.47 28.11 -1.31
N VAL A 426 -40.81 28.80 -2.26
CA VAL A 426 -40.68 30.26 -2.23
C VAL A 426 -41.98 30.83 -2.79
N LEU A 427 -42.67 31.64 -1.98
CA LEU A 427 -43.84 32.36 -2.43
C LEU A 427 -43.38 33.56 -3.27
N GLN A 428 -43.76 33.62 -4.55
CA GLN A 428 -43.50 34.81 -5.38
C GLN A 428 -44.51 35.90 -5.01
N ALA A 429 -44.03 36.98 -4.41
CA ALA A 429 -44.85 38.12 -4.05
C ALA A 429 -44.22 39.42 -4.56
N VAL A 430 -45.00 40.25 -5.23
CA VAL A 430 -44.58 41.59 -5.68
C VAL A 430 -45.35 42.62 -4.87
N LEU A 431 -44.63 43.59 -4.29
CA LEU A 431 -45.23 44.65 -3.47
C LEU A 431 -45.13 45.99 -4.20
N TYR A 432 -46.26 46.69 -4.31
CA TYR A 432 -46.33 48.01 -4.94
C TYR A 432 -47.47 48.88 -4.36
N PRO A 433 -47.39 50.21 -4.50
CA PRO A 433 -46.19 50.96 -4.92
C PRO A 433 -45.08 50.86 -3.86
N ASN A 434 -43.83 51.06 -4.29
CA ASN A 434 -42.67 51.16 -3.39
C ASN A 434 -41.74 52.27 -3.94
N PRO A 435 -41.71 53.48 -3.34
CA PRO A 435 -42.28 53.83 -2.05
C PRO A 435 -43.83 53.85 -1.99
N ALA A 436 -44.38 53.48 -0.84
CA ALA A 436 -45.80 53.45 -0.55
C ALA A 436 -46.21 54.68 0.30
N THR A 437 -47.40 55.22 0.06
CA THR A 437 -47.91 56.42 0.76
C THR A 437 -49.00 56.06 1.76
N THR A 438 -50.10 55.48 1.26
CA THR A 438 -51.31 55.20 2.05
C THR A 438 -51.70 53.73 2.04
N SER A 439 -51.43 53.01 0.95
CA SER A 439 -51.69 51.58 0.83
C SER A 439 -50.52 50.85 0.20
N LEU A 440 -50.45 49.54 0.48
CA LEU A 440 -49.48 48.61 -0.07
C LEU A 440 -50.25 47.41 -0.63
N THR A 441 -50.06 47.12 -1.92
CA THR A 441 -50.63 45.94 -2.57
C THR A 441 -49.58 44.85 -2.63
N VAL A 442 -49.94 43.64 -2.18
CA VAL A 442 -49.17 42.41 -2.34
C VAL A 442 -49.84 41.56 -3.40
N GLU A 443 -49.15 41.31 -4.51
CA GLU A 443 -49.61 40.44 -5.60
C GLU A 443 -49.04 39.04 -5.42
N LEU A 444 -49.92 38.03 -5.37
CA LEU A 444 -49.68 36.66 -4.90
C LEU A 444 -49.98 35.61 -5.99
N GLY A 445 -49.98 36.03 -7.26
CA GLY A 445 -50.43 35.19 -8.38
C GLY A 445 -51.90 34.75 -8.23
N ASN A 446 -52.29 33.64 -8.84
CA ASN A 446 -53.67 33.13 -8.82
C ASN A 446 -54.11 32.46 -7.50
N SER A 447 -53.34 32.61 -6.42
CA SER A 447 -53.61 31.93 -5.14
C SER A 447 -54.76 32.58 -4.36
N GLN A 448 -55.70 31.74 -3.89
CA GLN A 448 -56.87 32.15 -3.07
C GLN A 448 -56.73 31.73 -1.60
N ALA A 449 -55.61 31.11 -1.22
CA ALA A 449 -55.36 30.64 0.14
C ALA A 449 -55.17 31.83 1.11
N PRO A 450 -55.63 31.74 2.37
CA PRO A 450 -55.38 32.78 3.37
C PRO A 450 -53.90 33.12 3.48
N VAL A 451 -53.60 34.41 3.52
CA VAL A 451 -52.23 34.92 3.60
C VAL A 451 -52.06 35.78 4.84
N GLU A 452 -50.90 35.68 5.47
CA GLU A 452 -50.47 36.53 6.59
C GLU A 452 -49.28 37.39 6.14
N LEU A 453 -49.41 38.72 6.19
CA LEU A 453 -48.33 39.68 6.02
C LEU A 453 -47.98 40.30 7.37
N ARG A 454 -46.74 40.12 7.81
CA ARG A 454 -46.14 40.83 8.94
C ARG A 454 -45.20 41.89 8.42
N VAL A 455 -45.35 43.11 8.91
CA VAL A 455 -44.44 44.23 8.64
C VAL A 455 -43.57 44.42 9.87
N LEU A 456 -42.27 44.52 9.64
CA LEU A 456 -41.23 44.60 10.65
C LEU A 456 -40.44 45.89 10.44
N ASP A 457 -40.14 46.59 11.53
CA ASP A 457 -39.18 47.70 11.47
C ASP A 457 -37.73 47.19 11.30
N LEU A 458 -36.77 48.12 11.22
CA LEU A 458 -35.35 47.78 11.07
C LEU A 458 -34.76 47.05 12.29
N THR A 459 -35.43 47.09 13.45
CA THR A 459 -35.03 46.34 14.65
C THR A 459 -35.61 44.93 14.67
N GLY A 460 -36.46 44.58 13.68
CA GLY A 460 -37.14 43.30 13.60
C GLY A 460 -38.41 43.22 14.47
N ARG A 461 -38.90 44.35 14.99
CA ARG A 461 -40.15 44.40 15.75
C ARG A 461 -41.35 44.45 14.80
N GLU A 462 -42.37 43.65 15.08
CA GLU A 462 -43.64 43.67 14.34
C GLU A 462 -44.38 45.00 14.59
N VAL A 463 -44.60 45.75 13.52
CA VAL A 463 -45.26 47.07 13.55
C VAL A 463 -46.63 47.07 12.87
N ALA A 464 -46.90 46.09 12.01
CA ALA A 464 -48.23 45.85 11.46
C ALA A 464 -48.41 44.37 11.07
N LYS A 465 -49.65 43.91 11.11
CA LYS A 465 -50.03 42.56 10.72
C LYS A 465 -51.34 42.61 9.92
N TYR A 466 -51.35 41.92 8.78
CA TYR A 466 -52.52 41.79 7.91
C TYR A 466 -52.78 40.32 7.64
N GLN A 467 -54.03 39.89 7.78
CA GLN A 467 -54.42 38.50 7.52
C GLN A 467 -55.76 38.48 6.81
N SER A 468 -55.79 37.97 5.57
CA SER A 468 -57.01 37.89 4.78
C SER A 468 -56.87 36.86 3.65
N LYS A 469 -57.99 36.52 3.01
CA LYS A 469 -57.97 35.83 1.71
C LYS A 469 -57.71 36.87 0.61
N PRO A 470 -56.74 36.64 -0.29
CA PRO A 470 -56.51 37.54 -1.43
C PRO A 470 -57.77 37.65 -2.29
N VAL A 471 -58.06 38.85 -2.82
CA VAL A 471 -59.12 39.07 -3.81
C VAL A 471 -58.44 39.20 -5.17
N ASN A 472 -58.77 38.31 -6.12
CA ASN A 472 -58.10 38.24 -7.43
C ASN A 472 -56.57 38.18 -7.33
N GLY A 473 -56.05 37.40 -6.37
CA GLY A 473 -54.60 37.26 -6.19
C GLY A 473 -53.91 38.44 -5.51
N ARG A 474 -54.67 39.41 -4.98
CA ARG A 474 -54.13 40.62 -4.36
C ARG A 474 -54.57 40.78 -2.92
N LEU A 475 -53.65 41.19 -2.07
CA LEU A 475 -53.90 41.67 -0.72
C LEU A 475 -53.60 43.16 -0.67
N VAL A 476 -54.58 43.99 -0.28
CA VAL A 476 -54.39 45.43 -0.12
C VAL A 476 -54.33 45.76 1.37
N CYS A 477 -53.22 46.36 1.78
CA CYS A 477 -52.91 46.69 3.17
C CYS A 477 -52.94 48.21 3.36
N ALA A 478 -53.74 48.68 4.30
CA ALA A 478 -53.76 50.08 4.73
C ALA A 478 -52.53 50.36 5.61
N ILE A 479 -51.64 51.24 5.17
CA ILE A 479 -50.35 51.55 5.84
C ILE A 479 -50.28 52.99 6.34
N GLN A 480 -51.39 53.72 6.38
CA GLN A 480 -51.44 55.13 6.81
C GLN A 480 -50.96 55.33 8.25
N SER A 481 -51.00 54.29 9.09
CA SER A 481 -50.51 54.32 10.46
C SER A 481 -48.98 54.17 10.57
N LEU A 482 -48.30 53.70 9.52
CA LEU A 482 -46.84 53.55 9.52
C LEU A 482 -46.16 54.91 9.28
N PRO A 483 -45.17 55.31 10.10
CA PRO A 483 -44.32 56.47 9.82
C PRO A 483 -43.52 56.35 8.51
N ASN A 484 -42.95 57.45 8.02
CA ASN A 484 -42.01 57.40 6.90
C ASN A 484 -40.76 56.59 7.31
N GLY A 485 -40.33 55.64 6.49
CA GLY A 485 -39.21 54.75 6.82
C GLY A 485 -39.09 53.51 5.94
N LEU A 486 -38.01 52.75 6.16
CA LEU A 486 -37.77 51.45 5.52
C LEU A 486 -38.29 50.31 6.40
N TYR A 487 -39.09 49.43 5.82
CA TYR A 487 -39.66 48.27 6.50
C TYR A 487 -39.25 46.98 5.80
N THR A 488 -39.14 45.91 6.56
CA THR A 488 -39.07 44.55 6.02
C THR A 488 -40.43 43.87 6.20
N TYR A 489 -40.72 42.87 5.39
CA TYR A 489 -41.94 42.08 5.55
C TYR A 489 -41.65 40.59 5.54
N ARG A 490 -42.52 39.84 6.22
CA ARG A 490 -42.63 38.40 6.13
C ARG A 490 -44.05 38.06 5.72
N LEU A 491 -44.17 37.35 4.61
CA LEU A 491 -45.42 36.90 4.06
C LEU A 491 -45.47 35.37 4.18
N THR A 492 -46.56 34.84 4.70
CA THR A 492 -46.76 33.40 4.86
C THR A 492 -48.08 33.00 4.22
N GLN A 493 -48.03 32.02 3.32
CA GLN A 493 -49.22 31.39 2.74
C GLN A 493 -49.02 29.88 2.83
N GLU A 494 -49.86 29.20 3.62
CA GLU A 494 -49.70 27.79 3.96
C GLU A 494 -48.30 27.48 4.55
N SER A 495 -47.49 26.68 3.87
CA SER A 495 -46.11 26.32 4.24
C SER A 495 -45.05 27.16 3.51
N ALA A 496 -45.44 28.02 2.58
CA ALA A 496 -44.57 28.88 1.79
C ALA A 496 -44.36 30.24 2.46
N THR A 497 -43.15 30.79 2.34
CA THR A 497 -42.82 32.13 2.86
C THR A 497 -42.16 33.00 1.80
N ALA A 498 -42.44 34.30 1.86
CA ALA A 498 -41.70 35.34 1.14
C ALA A 498 -41.21 36.40 2.12
N THR A 499 -40.05 36.98 1.84
CA THR A 499 -39.55 38.14 2.58
C THR A 499 -39.05 39.20 1.62
N GLY A 500 -39.09 40.45 2.04
CA GLY A 500 -38.60 41.57 1.25
C GLY A 500 -38.64 42.87 2.03
N LYS A 501 -38.52 43.99 1.31
CA LYS A 501 -38.50 45.34 1.91
C LYS A 501 -39.33 46.33 1.10
N PHE A 502 -39.91 47.31 1.77
CA PHE A 502 -40.58 48.44 1.14
C PHE A 502 -40.37 49.73 1.94
N VAL A 503 -40.50 50.86 1.28
CA VAL A 503 -40.36 52.20 1.86
C VAL A 503 -41.73 52.83 2.02
N VAL A 504 -41.99 53.46 3.17
CA VAL A 504 -43.13 54.38 3.34
C VAL A 504 -42.61 55.81 3.21
N ALA A 505 -43.19 56.58 2.29
CA ALA A 505 -42.84 57.98 2.05
C ALA A 505 -44.12 58.75 1.70
N LYS A 506 -44.73 59.39 2.71
CA LYS A 506 -45.91 60.27 2.59
C LYS A 506 -45.53 61.69 2.21
#